data_AF-A0A3L7AUP2-F1
#
_entry.id   AF-A0A3L7AUP2-F1
#
_cell.length_a   1.000
_cell.length_b   1.000
_cell.length_c   1.000
_cell.angle_alpha   90.00
_cell.angle_beta   90.00
_cell.angle_gamma   90.00
#
_symmetry.space_group_name_H-M   'P 1'
#
loop_
_entity.id
_entity.type
_entity.pdbx_description
1 polymer ?
#
loop_
_entity_poly.entity_id
_entity_poly.type
_entity_poly.pdbx_seq_one_letter_code
_entity_poly.pdbx_strand_id
1 'polypeptide(L)'
;MTGPEISEARTSVLFDPGTGATTGGLAIAVPITAPPSSAGLIPVESLTEWTAPGGILSRELDAALDRPVTLAIDPMILASIRSLGTTAPESATNWLNRLQNASNPSFVLQYADADAALQAQAGAEALLAPTSLSYGLLPANFPPPHDSTQGSSSTPETSDLPTLDQLTAWPASEQGIVWPGSDSVKAADLKVITASGGHTTLLDGSALEPEKASTPGAHRTVDGNDVLAAEPTLTKLIQDLVHPGLDGQPGADLTHIRAAFAALATERGADQRSYLVTLPRGWADTAVNLDAAIAQLSTIPETHIVSLDTLRAQPAVEGTLAEHSVPGERVKAAKLLLQREQDLNRFAGALEDPALLTGRERAQLLSLFAVAWRDQGSAWNGAVTEHDEQTTATLGGITLAPTTQFNMVSWQSNLGFSVRNDLPYTVKVTLDVESDNLRLAIDSSVTREIKPFATEKFTVPVRARIGNGQSTLSLSLHAPDGTQLGAASSVRVNVRADWEIIGSVALGSLVFLLLAGGLFRTIRKRRRGAVDPAPTIETSDSAQDAQSDPDAQAAADAEPASNVGADPDAATRSDTQADPDAGPDSLPEKAPTHG
;
A
#
# COMPACT_ATOMS: atom_id res chain seq x y z
N MET A 1 40.76 -47.76 -34.48
CA MET A 1 40.44 -46.77 -33.43
C MET A 1 39.05 -47.08 -32.94
N THR A 2 38.92 -47.48 -31.67
CA THR A 2 37.64 -47.76 -31.01
C THR A 2 37.41 -46.66 -29.98
N GLY A 3 36.35 -45.88 -30.14
CA GLY A 3 35.91 -44.97 -29.08
C GLY A 3 35.25 -45.76 -27.93
N PRO A 4 35.21 -45.21 -26.71
CA PRO A 4 34.41 -45.79 -25.64
C PRO A 4 32.92 -45.59 -25.92
N GLU A 5 32.15 -46.67 -26.05
CA GLU A 5 30.71 -46.62 -25.82
C GLU A 5 30.48 -46.36 -24.33
N ILE A 6 29.77 -45.29 -23.99
CA ILE A 6 29.30 -45.02 -22.62
C ILE A 6 27.79 -45.27 -22.60
N SER A 7 27.42 -46.54 -22.60
CA SER A 7 26.02 -46.98 -22.46
C SER A 7 25.79 -47.45 -21.03
N GLU A 8 25.27 -46.57 -20.18
CA GLU A 8 24.85 -46.95 -18.82
C GLU A 8 23.54 -47.75 -18.88
N ALA A 9 23.64 -49.07 -18.78
CA ALA A 9 22.49 -49.96 -18.67
C ALA A 9 21.82 -49.84 -17.28
N ARG A 10 20.97 -48.82 -17.12
CA ARG A 10 20.16 -48.58 -15.92
C ARG A 10 19.29 -49.81 -15.61
N THR A 11 19.62 -50.52 -14.53
CA THR A 11 19.00 -51.79 -14.18
C THR A 11 18.49 -51.77 -12.74
N SER A 12 17.22 -51.38 -12.54
CA SER A 12 16.53 -51.53 -11.26
C SER A 12 15.94 -52.93 -11.15
N VAL A 13 16.50 -53.78 -10.28
CA VAL A 13 15.95 -55.11 -10.00
C VAL A 13 14.99 -55.03 -8.82
N LEU A 14 13.69 -54.87 -9.12
CA LEU A 14 12.63 -55.07 -8.13
C LEU A 14 12.16 -56.53 -8.16
N PHE A 15 11.97 -57.12 -6.98
CA PHE A 15 11.34 -58.43 -6.84
C PHE A 15 9.84 -58.23 -6.57
N ASP A 16 9.03 -58.20 -7.62
CA ASP A 16 7.57 -58.32 -7.50
C ASP A 16 7.23 -59.77 -7.08
N PRO A 17 6.55 -59.99 -5.93
CA PRO A 17 6.07 -61.30 -5.52
C PRO A 17 4.86 -61.81 -6.33
N GLY A 18 4.36 -61.03 -7.29
CA GLY A 18 3.23 -61.37 -8.17
C GLY A 18 1.87 -61.20 -7.50
N THR A 19 1.76 -60.33 -6.49
CA THR A 19 0.55 -60.14 -5.69
C THR A 19 -0.46 -59.18 -6.30
N GLY A 20 -0.06 -58.35 -7.28
CA GLY A 20 -0.95 -57.38 -7.93
C GLY A 20 -1.50 -56.31 -6.99
N ALA A 21 -0.73 -55.95 -5.96
CA ALA A 21 -1.10 -54.89 -5.02
C ALA A 21 -0.97 -53.51 -5.68
N THR A 22 -1.83 -52.57 -5.28
CA THR A 22 -1.78 -51.17 -5.70
C THR A 22 -1.66 -50.26 -4.48
N THR A 23 -1.23 -49.03 -4.70
CA THR A 23 -1.46 -47.92 -3.77
C THR A 23 -2.95 -47.53 -3.75
N GLY A 24 -3.38 -46.85 -2.68
CA GLY A 24 -4.74 -46.32 -2.55
C GLY A 24 -5.05 -45.15 -3.50
N GLY A 25 -4.02 -44.56 -4.12
CA GLY A 25 -4.12 -43.48 -5.10
C GLY A 25 -3.01 -42.43 -4.99
N LEU A 26 -2.99 -41.49 -5.92
CA LEU A 26 -2.05 -40.36 -6.00
C LEU A 26 -2.84 -39.07 -6.24
N ALA A 27 -2.68 -38.04 -5.40
CA ALA A 27 -3.13 -36.70 -5.74
C ALA A 27 -1.96 -35.82 -6.17
N ILE A 28 -2.21 -34.91 -7.10
CA ILE A 28 -1.21 -33.98 -7.64
C ILE A 28 -1.76 -32.56 -7.47
N ALA A 29 -1.06 -31.73 -6.71
CA ALA A 29 -1.38 -30.31 -6.54
C ALA A 29 -0.46 -29.43 -7.38
N VAL A 30 -1.05 -28.58 -8.23
CA VAL A 30 -0.35 -27.71 -9.18
C VAL A 30 -0.73 -26.25 -8.89
N PRO A 31 0.22 -25.37 -8.56
CA PRO A 31 -0.08 -23.96 -8.35
C PRO A 31 -0.28 -23.24 -9.69
N ILE A 32 -1.25 -22.33 -9.73
CA ILE A 32 -1.44 -21.34 -10.79
C ILE A 32 -1.19 -19.97 -10.14
N THR A 33 -0.02 -19.40 -10.41
CA THR A 33 0.58 -18.34 -9.59
C THR A 33 1.34 -17.32 -10.43
N ALA A 34 1.16 -16.04 -10.12
CA ALA A 34 1.92 -14.98 -10.77
C ALA A 34 3.41 -14.99 -10.35
N PRO A 35 4.33 -14.59 -11.25
CA PRO A 35 5.67 -14.17 -10.85
C PRO A 35 5.62 -13.11 -9.73
N PRO A 36 6.60 -13.11 -8.81
CA PRO A 36 6.56 -12.27 -7.62
C PRO A 36 6.57 -10.77 -7.96
N SER A 37 5.81 -9.99 -7.19
CA SER A 37 5.73 -8.53 -7.32
C SER A 37 5.44 -7.86 -5.98
N SER A 38 5.46 -6.52 -5.94
CA SER A 38 5.20 -5.68 -4.77
C SER A 38 4.01 -4.74 -4.94
N ALA A 39 3.22 -4.90 -6.01
CA ALA A 39 2.20 -3.95 -6.45
C ALA A 39 0.78 -4.20 -5.87
N GLY A 40 0.53 -5.36 -5.25
CA GLY A 40 -0.77 -5.75 -4.70
C GLY A 40 -1.84 -6.14 -5.74
N LEU A 41 -1.72 -5.63 -6.97
CA LEU A 41 -2.41 -6.08 -8.17
C LEU A 41 -1.37 -6.20 -9.29
N ILE A 42 -1.56 -7.16 -10.19
CA ILE A 42 -0.66 -7.40 -11.32
C ILE A 42 -0.82 -6.25 -12.35
N PRO A 43 0.26 -5.57 -12.78
CA PRO A 43 0.18 -4.51 -13.78
C PRO A 43 -0.41 -4.99 -15.12
N VAL A 44 -1.02 -4.07 -15.88
CA VAL A 44 -1.74 -4.41 -17.12
C VAL A 44 -0.80 -4.92 -18.21
N GLU A 45 0.43 -4.39 -18.25
CA GLU A 45 1.53 -4.83 -19.10
C GLU A 45 1.96 -6.27 -18.75
N SER A 46 2.12 -6.59 -17.47
CA SER A 46 2.46 -7.93 -16.99
C SER A 46 1.32 -8.93 -17.24
N LEU A 47 0.06 -8.54 -17.01
CA LEU A 47 -1.10 -9.36 -17.38
C LEU A 47 -1.10 -9.65 -18.89
N THR A 48 -0.82 -8.64 -19.72
CA THR A 48 -0.77 -8.79 -21.19
C THR A 48 0.35 -9.76 -21.60
N GLU A 49 1.55 -9.60 -21.07
CA GLU A 49 2.70 -10.48 -21.35
C GLU A 49 2.46 -11.92 -20.86
N TRP A 50 2.02 -12.10 -19.63
CA TRP A 50 1.93 -13.42 -18.98
C TRP A 50 0.76 -14.25 -19.49
N THR A 51 -0.31 -13.61 -19.99
CA THR A 51 -1.47 -14.29 -20.59
C THR A 51 -1.40 -14.37 -22.13
N ALA A 52 -0.42 -13.73 -22.77
CA ALA A 52 -0.18 -13.92 -24.20
C ALA A 52 0.17 -15.39 -24.53
N PRO A 53 0.05 -15.84 -25.80
CA PRO A 53 0.49 -17.18 -26.21
C PRO A 53 1.97 -17.41 -25.87
N GLY A 54 2.26 -18.41 -25.04
CA GLY A 54 3.61 -18.70 -24.54
C GLY A 54 4.07 -17.91 -23.31
N GLY A 55 3.28 -16.92 -22.86
CA GLY A 55 3.46 -16.22 -21.58
C GLY A 55 3.27 -17.15 -20.38
N ILE A 56 3.88 -16.83 -19.24
CA ILE A 56 4.03 -17.74 -18.10
C ILE A 56 2.71 -18.31 -17.58
N LEU A 57 1.70 -17.48 -17.30
CA LEU A 57 0.38 -17.93 -16.83
C LEU A 57 -0.35 -18.75 -17.90
N SER A 58 -0.17 -18.42 -19.18
CA SER A 58 -0.67 -19.26 -20.28
C SER A 58 0.04 -20.62 -20.33
N ARG A 59 1.36 -20.71 -20.07
CA ARG A 59 2.07 -22.00 -19.99
C ARG A 59 1.60 -22.85 -18.80
N GLU A 60 1.43 -22.24 -17.62
CA GLU A 60 0.86 -22.92 -16.45
C GLU A 60 -0.51 -23.53 -16.77
N LEU A 61 -1.41 -22.73 -17.36
CA LEU A 61 -2.76 -23.18 -17.71
C LEU A 61 -2.76 -24.21 -18.85
N ASP A 62 -2.01 -23.99 -19.93
CA ASP A 62 -1.93 -24.91 -21.08
C ASP A 62 -1.47 -26.32 -20.68
N ALA A 63 -0.61 -26.43 -19.68
CA ALA A 63 -0.04 -27.70 -19.22
C ALA A 63 -0.88 -28.39 -18.11
N ALA A 64 -1.76 -27.68 -17.40
CA ALA A 64 -2.54 -28.21 -16.28
C ALA A 64 -4.07 -28.32 -16.54
N LEU A 65 -4.62 -27.52 -17.46
CA LEU A 65 -6.05 -27.47 -17.81
C LEU A 65 -6.57 -28.83 -18.29
N ASP A 66 -7.69 -29.29 -17.73
CA ASP A 66 -8.38 -30.56 -18.06
C ASP A 66 -7.54 -31.83 -17.83
N ARG A 67 -6.43 -31.73 -17.07
CA ARG A 67 -5.63 -32.87 -16.59
C ARG A 67 -6.14 -33.30 -15.21
N PRO A 68 -5.91 -34.56 -14.78
CA PRO A 68 -6.21 -35.01 -13.42
C PRO A 68 -5.23 -34.40 -12.40
N VAL A 69 -5.31 -33.09 -12.19
CA VAL A 69 -4.53 -32.34 -11.19
C VAL A 69 -5.42 -31.34 -10.48
N THR A 70 -5.15 -31.11 -9.20
CA THR A 70 -5.85 -30.11 -8.40
C THR A 70 -5.14 -28.77 -8.53
N LEU A 71 -5.85 -27.74 -8.99
CA LEU A 71 -5.29 -26.40 -9.17
C LEU A 71 -5.34 -25.61 -7.86
N ALA A 72 -4.20 -25.09 -7.41
CA ALA A 72 -4.11 -24.14 -6.32
C ALA A 72 -4.01 -22.72 -6.91
N ILE A 73 -5.10 -21.96 -6.90
CA ILE A 73 -5.23 -20.73 -7.69
C ILE A 73 -5.00 -19.48 -6.82
N ASP A 74 -4.08 -18.61 -7.24
CA ASP A 74 -3.88 -17.31 -6.60
C ASP A 74 -5.02 -16.32 -6.97
N PRO A 75 -5.81 -15.83 -5.98
CA PRO A 75 -6.91 -14.91 -6.24
C PRO A 75 -6.43 -13.50 -6.63
N MET A 76 -5.14 -13.15 -6.46
CA MET A 76 -4.58 -11.90 -7.01
C MET A 76 -4.68 -11.88 -8.54
N ILE A 77 -4.49 -13.01 -9.23
CA ILE A 77 -4.64 -13.08 -10.69
C ILE A 77 -6.09 -12.75 -11.07
N LEU A 78 -7.06 -13.40 -10.41
CA LEU A 78 -8.48 -13.17 -10.65
C LEU A 78 -8.86 -11.70 -10.42
N ALA A 79 -8.43 -11.13 -9.29
CA ALA A 79 -8.72 -9.76 -8.91
C ALA A 79 -8.09 -8.74 -9.87
N SER A 80 -6.85 -8.95 -10.30
CA SER A 80 -6.13 -8.04 -11.22
C SER A 80 -6.74 -8.00 -12.61
N ILE A 81 -7.28 -9.12 -13.10
CA ILE A 81 -8.00 -9.16 -14.38
C ILE A 81 -9.35 -8.46 -14.24
N ARG A 82 -10.08 -8.71 -13.15
CA ARG A 82 -11.43 -8.17 -12.92
C ARG A 82 -11.44 -6.68 -12.56
N SER A 83 -10.42 -6.16 -11.88
CA SER A 83 -10.32 -4.75 -11.48
C SER A 83 -10.18 -3.79 -12.66
N LEU A 84 -9.69 -4.29 -13.80
CA LEU A 84 -9.56 -3.53 -15.05
C LEU A 84 -10.89 -3.35 -15.80
N GLY A 85 -11.95 -4.10 -15.46
CA GLY A 85 -13.27 -3.98 -16.09
C GLY A 85 -13.22 -4.10 -17.62
N THR A 86 -13.84 -3.16 -18.32
CA THR A 86 -13.86 -3.12 -19.81
C THR A 86 -12.51 -2.82 -20.46
N THR A 87 -11.46 -2.49 -19.70
CA THR A 87 -10.09 -2.30 -20.23
C THR A 87 -9.14 -3.46 -19.90
N ALA A 88 -9.66 -4.59 -19.42
CA ALA A 88 -8.85 -5.80 -19.23
C ALA A 88 -8.30 -6.32 -20.58
N PRO A 89 -7.02 -6.74 -20.67
CA PRO A 89 -6.44 -7.26 -21.91
C PRO A 89 -7.22 -8.46 -22.46
N GLU A 90 -7.41 -8.53 -23.77
CA GLU A 90 -8.14 -9.63 -24.43
C GLU A 90 -7.50 -11.00 -24.13
N SER A 91 -6.17 -11.07 -24.06
CA SER A 91 -5.44 -12.28 -23.65
C SER A 91 -5.80 -12.71 -22.23
N ALA A 92 -5.95 -11.75 -21.32
CA ALA A 92 -6.21 -12.00 -19.91
C ALA A 92 -7.69 -12.37 -19.64
N THR A 93 -8.63 -11.73 -20.33
CA THR A 93 -10.05 -12.14 -20.27
C THR A 93 -10.26 -13.51 -20.91
N ASN A 94 -9.58 -13.83 -22.02
CA ASN A 94 -9.60 -15.17 -22.60
C ASN A 94 -8.94 -16.22 -21.71
N TRP A 95 -7.83 -15.90 -21.04
CA TRP A 95 -7.18 -16.77 -20.05
C TRP A 95 -8.12 -17.08 -18.86
N LEU A 96 -8.77 -16.05 -18.31
CA LEU A 96 -9.73 -16.20 -17.21
C LEU A 96 -10.96 -17.03 -17.65
N ASN A 97 -11.50 -16.77 -18.85
CA ASN A 97 -12.58 -17.57 -19.43
C ASN A 97 -12.18 -19.06 -19.58
N ARG A 98 -10.94 -19.35 -20.00
CA ARG A 98 -10.44 -20.72 -20.08
C ARG A 98 -10.36 -21.38 -18.70
N LEU A 99 -9.77 -20.71 -17.72
CA LEU A 99 -9.69 -21.20 -16.34
C LEU A 99 -11.09 -21.47 -15.75
N GLN A 100 -12.05 -20.57 -15.98
CA GLN A 100 -13.44 -20.72 -15.52
C GLN A 100 -14.22 -21.88 -16.18
N ASN A 101 -13.73 -22.44 -17.30
CA ASN A 101 -14.33 -23.61 -17.96
C ASN A 101 -13.51 -24.90 -17.71
N ALA A 102 -12.46 -24.86 -16.90
CA ALA A 102 -11.63 -26.01 -16.55
C ALA A 102 -12.45 -27.08 -15.81
N SER A 103 -12.24 -28.36 -16.14
CA SER A 103 -12.83 -29.47 -15.35
C SER A 103 -12.01 -29.88 -14.13
N ASN A 104 -10.91 -29.18 -13.83
CA ASN A 104 -10.01 -29.49 -12.72
C ASN A 104 -10.70 -29.26 -11.34
N PRO A 105 -10.49 -30.14 -10.35
CA PRO A 105 -10.71 -29.76 -8.96
C PRO A 105 -9.77 -28.59 -8.59
N SER A 106 -10.20 -27.69 -7.71
CA SER A 106 -9.40 -26.52 -7.35
C SER A 106 -9.70 -25.97 -5.95
N PHE A 107 -8.66 -25.40 -5.33
CA PHE A 107 -8.74 -24.56 -4.13
C PHE A 107 -8.09 -23.19 -4.37
N VAL A 108 -8.38 -22.24 -3.50
CA VAL A 108 -7.84 -20.87 -3.55
C VAL A 108 -6.64 -20.77 -2.61
N LEU A 109 -5.54 -20.19 -3.07
CA LEU A 109 -4.37 -19.88 -2.24
C LEU A 109 -4.64 -18.63 -1.38
N GLN A 110 -3.75 -18.34 -0.43
CA GLN A 110 -3.69 -16.99 0.15
C GLN A 110 -3.48 -15.97 -0.98
N TYR A 111 -4.02 -14.76 -0.82
CA TYR A 111 -3.90 -13.71 -1.84
C TYR A 111 -2.43 -13.37 -2.12
N ALA A 112 -2.06 -13.32 -3.40
CA ALA A 112 -0.69 -13.20 -3.88
C ALA A 112 0.25 -14.35 -3.41
N ASP A 113 -0.33 -15.53 -3.11
CA ASP A 113 0.36 -16.69 -2.53
C ASP A 113 1.18 -16.33 -1.27
N ALA A 114 0.64 -15.42 -0.45
CA ALA A 114 1.28 -14.93 0.77
C ALA A 114 1.55 -16.05 1.79
N ASP A 115 2.82 -16.27 2.12
CA ASP A 115 3.28 -17.38 2.95
C ASP A 115 2.64 -17.33 4.37
N ALA A 116 1.83 -18.34 4.67
CA ALA A 116 1.11 -18.45 5.93
C ALA A 116 2.04 -18.67 7.14
N ALA A 117 3.17 -19.36 6.95
CA ALA A 117 4.17 -19.54 8.00
C ALA A 117 4.91 -18.23 8.29
N LEU A 118 5.20 -17.43 7.25
CA LEU A 118 5.77 -16.09 7.43
C LEU A 118 4.83 -15.20 8.24
N GLN A 119 3.52 -15.20 7.95
CA GLN A 119 2.53 -14.41 8.70
C GLN A 119 2.45 -14.84 10.18
N ALA A 120 2.35 -16.15 10.45
CA ALA A 120 2.30 -16.67 11.81
C ALA A 120 3.60 -16.35 12.60
N GLN A 121 4.78 -16.57 12.01
CA GLN A 121 6.06 -16.30 12.66
C GLN A 121 6.38 -14.78 12.74
N ALA A 122 5.77 -13.97 11.87
CA ALA A 122 5.71 -12.51 11.99
C ALA A 122 4.84 -12.05 13.17
N GLY A 123 3.97 -12.92 13.71
CA GLY A 123 3.13 -12.64 14.87
C GLY A 123 1.71 -12.20 14.52
N ALA A 124 1.21 -12.53 13.33
CA ALA A 124 -0.20 -12.35 13.00
C ALA A 124 -1.06 -13.36 13.78
N GLU A 125 -2.11 -12.88 14.46
CA GLU A 125 -3.03 -13.74 15.24
C GLU A 125 -3.99 -14.55 14.35
N ALA A 126 -4.19 -14.09 13.11
CA ALA A 126 -4.89 -14.77 12.03
C ALA A 126 -4.21 -14.44 10.69
N LEU A 127 -4.40 -15.30 9.68
CA LEU A 127 -3.90 -15.07 8.32
C LEU A 127 -4.54 -13.81 7.71
N LEU A 128 -3.73 -13.06 6.97
CA LEU A 128 -4.13 -11.78 6.41
C LEU A 128 -4.84 -11.97 5.06
N ALA A 129 -5.83 -11.12 4.83
CA ALA A 129 -6.54 -10.97 3.56
C ALA A 129 -6.56 -9.49 3.13
N PRO A 130 -6.80 -9.19 1.85
CA PRO A 130 -7.05 -7.82 1.38
C PRO A 130 -8.18 -7.17 2.16
N THR A 131 -8.06 -5.87 2.44
CA THR A 131 -9.10 -5.07 3.11
C THR A 131 -9.94 -4.27 2.10
N SER A 132 -9.32 -3.84 1.00
CA SER A 132 -9.97 -3.29 -0.18
C SER A 132 -9.04 -3.41 -1.39
N LEU A 133 -9.61 -3.49 -2.59
CA LEU A 133 -8.89 -3.34 -3.86
C LEU A 133 -9.41 -2.13 -4.67
N SER A 134 -10.21 -1.24 -4.05
CA SER A 134 -10.80 -0.05 -4.67
C SER A 134 -9.76 0.88 -5.31
N TYR A 135 -8.53 0.87 -4.79
CA TYR A 135 -7.40 1.64 -5.33
C TYR A 135 -7.00 1.27 -6.76
N GLY A 136 -7.42 0.10 -7.26
CA GLY A 136 -7.21 -0.37 -8.63
C GLY A 136 -8.45 -0.25 -9.53
N LEU A 137 -9.57 0.28 -9.02
CA LEU A 137 -10.82 0.41 -9.77
C LEU A 137 -10.96 1.81 -10.38
N LEU A 138 -11.13 1.87 -11.70
CA LEU A 138 -11.46 3.10 -12.42
C LEU A 138 -12.95 3.06 -12.83
N PRO A 139 -13.82 3.95 -12.31
CA PRO A 139 -15.26 3.92 -12.63
C PRO A 139 -15.59 4.03 -14.12
N ALA A 140 -14.71 4.63 -14.93
CA ALA A 140 -14.86 4.66 -16.39
C ALA A 140 -14.83 3.26 -17.05
N ASN A 141 -14.25 2.26 -16.38
CA ASN A 141 -14.11 0.89 -16.86
C ASN A 141 -15.33 0.01 -16.50
N PHE A 142 -16.29 0.54 -15.74
CA PHE A 142 -17.47 -0.19 -15.26
C PHE A 142 -18.76 0.55 -15.66
N PRO A 143 -19.06 0.68 -16.96
CA PRO A 143 -20.29 1.33 -17.40
C PRO A 143 -21.53 0.60 -16.85
N PRO A 144 -22.57 1.31 -16.38
CA PRO A 144 -23.78 0.69 -15.86
C PRO A 144 -24.49 -0.14 -16.94
N PRO A 145 -25.21 -1.22 -16.56
CA PRO A 145 -25.90 -2.09 -17.51
C PRO A 145 -26.85 -1.29 -18.43
N HIS A 146 -26.75 -1.51 -19.75
CA HIS A 146 -27.64 -0.87 -20.71
C HIS A 146 -29.01 -1.54 -20.75
N ASP A 147 -29.88 -1.13 -19.82
CA ASP A 147 -31.29 -1.52 -19.83
C ASP A 147 -31.96 -1.02 -21.12
N SER A 148 -32.36 -1.96 -21.97
CA SER A 148 -32.76 -1.68 -23.36
C SER A 148 -34.23 -1.26 -23.54
N THR A 149 -34.95 -1.04 -22.43
CA THR A 149 -36.31 -0.49 -22.42
C THR A 149 -36.30 1.04 -22.50
N GLN A 150 -36.76 1.58 -23.63
CA GLN A 150 -36.89 3.02 -23.81
C GLN A 150 -37.83 3.69 -22.79
N GLY A 151 -37.39 4.81 -22.22
CA GLY A 151 -38.28 5.96 -22.04
C GLY A 151 -38.67 6.36 -20.62
N SER A 152 -37.71 6.85 -19.83
CA SER A 152 -37.88 8.07 -19.01
C SER A 152 -36.56 8.64 -18.53
N SER A 153 -36.55 9.92 -18.16
CA SER A 153 -35.36 10.61 -17.65
C SER A 153 -35.10 10.25 -16.18
N SER A 154 -34.20 9.30 -15.93
CA SER A 154 -33.58 9.09 -14.61
C SER A 154 -32.28 9.91 -14.45
N THR A 155 -31.91 10.18 -13.20
CA THR A 155 -30.56 10.61 -12.79
C THR A 155 -29.52 9.64 -13.36
N PRO A 156 -28.31 10.07 -13.76
CA PRO A 156 -27.25 9.13 -14.15
C PRO A 156 -27.02 8.11 -13.04
N GLU A 157 -27.24 6.84 -13.36
CA GLU A 157 -27.04 5.73 -12.44
C GLU A 157 -25.54 5.55 -12.20
N THR A 158 -25.16 5.53 -10.93
CA THR A 158 -23.76 5.32 -10.53
C THR A 158 -23.30 3.95 -11.01
N SER A 159 -22.08 3.89 -11.55
CA SER A 159 -21.35 2.64 -11.74
C SER A 159 -21.23 1.90 -10.41
N ASP A 160 -21.99 0.82 -10.21
CA ASP A 160 -21.75 -0.13 -9.11
C ASP A 160 -20.39 -0.80 -9.34
N LEU A 161 -19.37 -0.31 -8.63
CA LEU A 161 -18.02 -0.87 -8.66
C LEU A 161 -18.01 -2.28 -8.05
N PRO A 162 -17.20 -3.21 -8.58
CA PRO A 162 -17.12 -4.57 -8.06
C PRO A 162 -16.60 -4.58 -6.61
N THR A 163 -17.25 -5.36 -5.76
CA THR A 163 -16.82 -5.57 -4.36
C THR A 163 -15.54 -6.40 -4.31
N LEU A 164 -14.83 -6.38 -3.16
CA LEU A 164 -13.68 -7.25 -2.93
C LEU A 164 -14.02 -8.73 -3.21
N ASP A 165 -15.16 -9.20 -2.70
CA ASP A 165 -15.62 -10.57 -2.91
C ASP A 165 -15.84 -10.87 -4.41
N GLN A 166 -16.41 -9.94 -5.19
CA GLN A 166 -16.59 -10.11 -6.63
C GLN A 166 -15.25 -10.15 -7.38
N LEU A 167 -14.24 -9.41 -6.91
CA LEU A 167 -12.89 -9.44 -7.47
C LEU A 167 -12.17 -10.76 -7.17
N THR A 168 -12.25 -11.30 -5.95
CA THR A 168 -11.52 -12.52 -5.55
C THR A 168 -12.29 -13.83 -5.74
N ALA A 169 -13.62 -13.80 -5.92
CA ALA A 169 -14.46 -15.00 -5.90
C ALA A 169 -14.02 -16.09 -6.89
N TRP A 170 -13.91 -17.31 -6.37
CA TRP A 170 -13.66 -18.53 -7.13
C TRP A 170 -14.53 -19.67 -6.60
N PRO A 171 -15.25 -20.43 -7.46
CA PRO A 171 -16.06 -21.58 -7.03
C PRO A 171 -15.19 -22.81 -6.77
N ALA A 172 -14.34 -22.74 -5.73
CA ALA A 172 -13.47 -23.84 -5.33
C ALA A 172 -14.28 -25.10 -4.97
N SER A 173 -13.90 -26.22 -5.58
CA SER A 173 -14.41 -27.55 -5.22
C SER A 173 -13.80 -28.06 -3.92
N GLU A 174 -12.52 -27.74 -3.69
CA GLU A 174 -11.71 -28.17 -2.56
C GLU A 174 -11.59 -26.98 -1.59
N GLN A 175 -12.09 -27.10 -0.36
CA GLN A 175 -12.27 -25.96 0.55
C GLN A 175 -11.57 -26.12 1.90
N GLY A 176 -11.11 -24.99 2.46
CA GLY A 176 -10.41 -24.92 3.75
C GLY A 176 -8.94 -25.35 3.70
N ILE A 177 -8.34 -25.45 2.52
CA ILE A 177 -6.93 -25.83 2.34
C ILE A 177 -6.04 -24.58 2.35
N VAL A 178 -5.01 -24.57 3.19
CA VAL A 178 -3.94 -23.56 3.19
C VAL A 178 -2.60 -24.25 2.91
N TRP A 179 -1.80 -23.68 2.00
CA TRP A 179 -0.50 -24.22 1.58
C TRP A 179 0.60 -23.19 1.88
N PRO A 180 1.30 -23.27 3.03
CA PRO A 180 2.44 -22.42 3.36
C PRO A 180 3.65 -22.65 2.44
N GLY A 181 4.71 -21.85 2.57
CA GLY A 181 5.96 -22.15 1.89
C GLY A 181 6.60 -23.46 2.39
N SER A 182 7.23 -24.23 1.50
CA SER A 182 7.91 -25.49 1.84
C SER A 182 8.92 -25.34 2.98
N ASP A 183 9.10 -26.39 3.78
CA ASP A 183 10.09 -26.46 4.88
C ASP A 183 10.20 -25.16 5.69
N SER A 184 9.07 -24.69 6.24
CA SER A 184 8.99 -23.41 6.96
C SER A 184 8.14 -23.40 8.24
N VAL A 185 7.34 -24.44 8.46
CA VAL A 185 6.20 -24.48 9.40
C VAL A 185 6.61 -24.99 10.78
N LYS A 186 5.95 -24.44 11.81
CA LYS A 186 6.00 -24.86 13.22
C LYS A 186 4.62 -25.29 13.75
N ALA A 187 4.60 -26.02 14.85
CA ALA A 187 3.37 -26.45 15.54
C ALA A 187 2.57 -25.27 16.13
N ALA A 188 3.19 -24.10 16.27
CA ALA A 188 2.50 -22.85 16.58
C ALA A 188 1.72 -22.29 15.37
N ASP A 189 2.27 -22.42 14.16
CA ASP A 189 1.72 -21.80 12.94
C ASP A 189 0.45 -22.52 12.48
N LEU A 190 0.41 -23.85 12.61
CA LEU A 190 -0.77 -24.67 12.34
C LEU A 190 -2.02 -24.15 13.07
N LYS A 191 -1.85 -23.66 14.31
CA LYS A 191 -2.94 -23.14 15.13
C LYS A 191 -3.47 -21.79 14.62
N VAL A 192 -2.59 -20.94 14.08
CA VAL A 192 -2.98 -19.69 13.40
C VAL A 192 -3.74 -20.02 12.10
N ILE A 193 -3.26 -20.99 11.32
CA ILE A 193 -3.90 -21.45 10.08
C ILE A 193 -5.31 -21.98 10.38
N THR A 194 -5.47 -22.90 11.33
CA THR A 194 -6.78 -23.45 11.72
C THR A 194 -7.72 -22.42 12.33
N ALA A 195 -7.21 -21.48 13.15
CA ALA A 195 -8.00 -20.36 13.67
C ALA A 195 -8.51 -19.39 12.57
N SER A 196 -7.84 -19.37 11.42
CA SER A 196 -8.18 -18.52 10.27
C SER A 196 -9.13 -19.17 9.27
N GLY A 197 -9.69 -20.35 9.59
CA GLY A 197 -10.53 -21.13 8.66
C GLY A 197 -9.73 -22.05 7.71
N GLY A 198 -8.40 -22.09 7.82
CA GLY A 198 -7.55 -23.08 7.18
C GLY A 198 -7.69 -24.43 7.88
N HIS A 199 -8.79 -25.13 7.62
CA HIS A 199 -9.11 -26.41 8.26
C HIS A 199 -8.11 -27.52 7.96
N THR A 200 -7.45 -27.50 6.80
CA THR A 200 -6.44 -28.47 6.38
C THR A 200 -5.17 -27.74 5.95
N THR A 201 -4.01 -28.09 6.51
CA THR A 201 -2.71 -27.53 6.07
C THR A 201 -2.04 -28.46 5.06
N LEU A 202 -1.80 -28.01 3.83
CA LEU A 202 -1.00 -28.72 2.85
C LEU A 202 0.49 -28.44 3.12
N LEU A 203 1.25 -29.48 3.46
CA LEU A 203 2.68 -29.42 3.73
C LEU A 203 3.48 -30.14 2.64
N ASP A 204 4.56 -29.52 2.16
CA ASP A 204 5.54 -30.12 1.26
C ASP A 204 6.98 -29.80 1.68
N GLY A 205 7.94 -30.36 0.94
CA GLY A 205 9.32 -30.50 1.40
C GLY A 205 9.47 -31.67 2.38
N SER A 206 10.42 -31.58 3.31
CA SER A 206 10.66 -32.56 4.38
C SER A 206 9.96 -32.18 5.69
N ALA A 207 8.73 -31.66 5.60
CA ALA A 207 8.01 -31.05 6.73
C ALA A 207 7.57 -32.02 7.85
N LEU A 208 7.65 -33.34 7.65
CA LEU A 208 7.36 -34.35 8.68
C LEU A 208 8.59 -35.22 8.96
N GLU A 209 8.73 -35.66 10.22
CA GLU A 209 9.76 -36.61 10.64
C GLU A 209 9.58 -37.98 9.96
N PRO A 210 10.66 -38.61 9.42
CA PRO A 210 10.54 -39.82 8.63
C PRO A 210 10.23 -41.08 9.46
N GLU A 211 9.19 -41.81 9.05
CA GLU A 211 8.83 -43.09 9.65
C GLU A 211 9.75 -44.24 9.20
N LYS A 212 9.99 -45.19 10.13
CA LYS A 212 10.96 -46.29 9.95
C LYS A 212 10.33 -47.64 9.60
N ALA A 213 9.00 -47.73 9.61
CA ALA A 213 8.27 -48.99 9.44
C ALA A 213 7.57 -49.12 8.08
N SER A 214 7.28 -47.97 7.45
CA SER A 214 6.50 -47.85 6.22
C SER A 214 6.47 -46.39 5.77
N THR A 215 6.32 -46.13 4.47
CA THR A 215 5.92 -44.80 3.99
C THR A 215 4.43 -44.56 4.31
N PRO A 216 4.09 -43.51 5.09
CA PRO A 216 2.72 -43.22 5.49
C PRO A 216 1.90 -42.58 4.35
N GLY A 217 0.57 -42.65 4.46
CA GLY A 217 -0.34 -41.94 3.56
C GLY A 217 -0.33 -40.42 3.80
N ALA A 218 -0.84 -39.66 2.84
CA ALA A 218 -0.77 -38.19 2.83
C ALA A 218 -1.65 -37.48 3.88
N HIS A 219 -2.79 -38.06 4.27
CA HIS A 219 -3.69 -37.45 5.25
C HIS A 219 -3.22 -37.75 6.68
N ARG A 220 -2.89 -36.71 7.43
CA ARG A 220 -2.21 -36.77 8.73
C ARG A 220 -2.91 -35.91 9.78
N THR A 221 -2.77 -36.33 11.04
CA THR A 221 -3.01 -35.46 12.21
C THR A 221 -1.66 -35.00 12.74
N VAL A 222 -1.50 -33.70 13.03
CA VAL A 222 -0.28 -33.14 13.63
C VAL A 222 -0.70 -32.22 14.79
N ASP A 223 -0.39 -32.61 16.04
CA ASP A 223 -0.84 -31.91 17.26
C ASP A 223 -2.37 -31.63 17.31
N GLY A 224 -3.17 -32.49 16.67
CA GLY A 224 -4.63 -32.35 16.55
C GLY A 224 -5.12 -31.46 15.41
N ASN A 225 -4.22 -30.94 14.56
CA ASN A 225 -4.56 -30.20 13.33
C ASN A 225 -4.56 -31.18 12.14
N ASP A 226 -5.47 -30.97 11.16
CA ASP A 226 -5.55 -31.74 9.92
C ASP A 226 -4.51 -31.25 8.90
N VAL A 227 -3.79 -32.20 8.30
CA VAL A 227 -2.64 -32.00 7.42
C VAL A 227 -2.71 -32.92 6.20
N LEU A 228 -2.44 -32.36 5.02
CA LEU A 228 -2.11 -33.12 3.81
C LEU A 228 -0.61 -32.98 3.54
N ALA A 229 0.17 -34.02 3.83
CA ALA A 229 1.61 -34.04 3.61
C ALA A 229 1.96 -34.69 2.26
N ALA A 230 2.71 -33.97 1.44
CA ALA A 230 3.32 -34.51 0.23
C ALA A 230 4.45 -35.50 0.57
N GLU A 231 4.59 -36.59 -0.19
CA GLU A 231 5.71 -37.52 0.02
C GLU A 231 6.97 -36.97 -0.67
N PRO A 232 8.08 -36.70 0.05
CA PRO A 232 9.22 -35.98 -0.52
C PRO A 232 9.86 -36.68 -1.72
N THR A 233 9.90 -38.00 -1.73
CA THR A 233 10.62 -38.81 -2.72
C THR A 233 9.89 -38.85 -4.06
N LEU A 234 8.60 -39.18 -4.05
CA LEU A 234 7.70 -39.12 -5.21
C LEU A 234 7.56 -37.68 -5.71
N THR A 235 7.45 -36.71 -4.81
CA THR A 235 7.38 -35.28 -5.16
C THR A 235 8.61 -34.87 -5.97
N LYS A 236 9.81 -35.17 -5.47
CA LYS A 236 11.04 -34.91 -6.22
C LYS A 236 11.10 -35.68 -7.53
N LEU A 237 10.82 -36.98 -7.54
CA LEU A 237 10.89 -37.80 -8.75
C LEU A 237 9.93 -37.32 -9.85
N ILE A 238 8.78 -36.78 -9.50
CA ILE A 238 7.81 -36.22 -10.45
C ILE A 238 8.24 -34.81 -10.91
N GLN A 239 8.78 -33.97 -10.02
CA GLN A 239 9.39 -32.68 -10.41
C GLN A 239 10.57 -32.89 -11.39
N ASP A 240 11.48 -33.81 -11.08
CA ASP A 240 12.63 -34.22 -11.92
C ASP A 240 12.20 -34.84 -13.28
N LEU A 241 10.92 -35.26 -13.44
CA LEU A 241 10.34 -35.75 -14.70
C LEU A 241 9.70 -34.61 -15.51
N VAL A 242 9.01 -33.67 -14.84
CA VAL A 242 8.38 -32.50 -15.47
C VAL A 242 9.43 -31.46 -15.91
N HIS A 243 10.57 -31.41 -15.21
CA HIS A 243 11.73 -30.54 -15.46
C HIS A 243 12.95 -31.38 -15.93
N PRO A 244 12.96 -31.93 -17.15
CA PRO A 244 14.10 -32.70 -17.65
C PRO A 244 15.37 -31.81 -17.72
N GLY A 245 16.44 -32.25 -17.06
CA GLY A 245 17.62 -31.42 -16.74
C GLY A 245 18.26 -30.70 -17.93
N LEU A 246 18.30 -29.37 -17.85
CA LEU A 246 18.89 -28.49 -18.87
C LEU A 246 20.41 -28.69 -19.04
N ASP A 247 21.09 -29.16 -17.99
CA ASP A 247 22.55 -29.33 -17.95
C ASP A 247 23.07 -30.59 -18.68
N GLY A 248 22.20 -31.29 -19.42
CA GLY A 248 22.50 -32.60 -20.00
C GLY A 248 22.56 -33.75 -18.97
N GLN A 249 22.29 -33.46 -17.70
CA GLN A 249 21.98 -34.48 -16.70
C GLN A 249 20.61 -35.09 -17.01
N PRO A 250 20.50 -36.42 -17.19
CA PRO A 250 19.21 -37.06 -17.43
C PRO A 250 18.31 -36.91 -16.21
N GLY A 251 17.15 -36.28 -16.39
CA GLY A 251 16.08 -36.19 -15.38
C GLY A 251 15.54 -37.55 -14.95
N ALA A 252 14.51 -37.55 -14.10
CA ALA A 252 13.95 -38.78 -13.55
C ALA A 252 13.28 -39.62 -14.65
N ASP A 253 14.01 -40.64 -15.11
CA ASP A 253 13.47 -41.67 -15.99
C ASP A 253 12.36 -42.46 -15.27
N LEU A 254 11.29 -42.76 -16.02
CA LEU A 254 10.08 -43.46 -15.58
C LEU A 254 10.37 -44.78 -14.84
N THR A 255 11.52 -45.41 -15.14
CA THR A 255 12.08 -46.54 -14.38
C THR A 255 12.14 -46.30 -12.87
N HIS A 256 12.60 -45.12 -12.43
CA HIS A 256 12.71 -44.79 -11.00
C HIS A 256 11.35 -44.56 -10.34
N ILE A 257 10.43 -43.89 -11.06
CA ILE A 257 9.06 -43.62 -10.58
C ILE A 257 8.29 -44.93 -10.45
N ARG A 258 8.39 -45.84 -11.43
CA ARG A 258 7.83 -47.20 -11.34
C ARG A 258 8.44 -48.01 -10.21
N ALA A 259 9.76 -47.95 -10.03
CA ALA A 259 10.42 -48.60 -8.90
C ALA A 259 9.95 -48.06 -7.54
N ALA A 260 9.68 -46.76 -7.42
CA ALA A 260 9.12 -46.14 -6.22
C ALA A 260 7.68 -46.60 -5.96
N PHE A 261 6.77 -46.49 -6.92
CA PHE A 261 5.37 -46.93 -6.75
C PHE A 261 5.25 -48.43 -6.48
N ALA A 262 6.03 -49.26 -7.17
CA ALA A 262 6.01 -50.70 -6.94
C ALA A 262 6.70 -51.10 -5.62
N ALA A 263 7.69 -50.34 -5.12
CA ALA A 263 8.18 -50.50 -3.75
C ALA A 263 7.08 -50.17 -2.72
N LEU A 264 6.39 -49.03 -2.87
CA LEU A 264 5.25 -48.65 -2.02
C LEU A 264 4.14 -49.72 -2.05
N ALA A 265 3.85 -50.30 -3.22
CA ALA A 265 2.87 -51.37 -3.37
C ALA A 265 3.25 -52.69 -2.64
N THR A 266 4.54 -52.92 -2.32
CA THR A 266 4.94 -54.06 -1.48
C THR A 266 4.74 -53.81 0.03
N GLU A 267 4.39 -52.59 0.45
CA GLU A 267 4.17 -52.29 1.86
C GLU A 267 2.83 -52.83 2.40
N ARG A 268 2.82 -53.12 3.70
CA ARG A 268 1.63 -53.64 4.37
C ARG A 268 0.54 -52.56 4.48
N GLY A 269 -0.51 -52.69 3.68
CA GLY A 269 -1.65 -51.76 3.65
C GLY A 269 -1.49 -50.63 2.63
N ALA A 270 -0.64 -50.81 1.61
CA ALA A 270 -0.48 -49.86 0.51
C ALA A 270 -1.81 -49.51 -0.18
N ASP A 271 -2.72 -50.48 -0.29
CA ASP A 271 -4.07 -50.36 -0.86
C ASP A 271 -4.98 -49.40 -0.08
N GLN A 272 -4.62 -49.06 1.16
CA GLN A 272 -5.32 -48.12 2.02
C GLN A 272 -4.57 -46.79 2.23
N ARG A 273 -3.48 -46.56 1.47
CA ARG A 273 -2.66 -45.35 1.55
C ARG A 273 -2.61 -44.66 0.20
N SER A 274 -3.13 -43.44 0.15
CA SER A 274 -2.91 -42.54 -0.97
C SER A 274 -1.82 -41.52 -0.66
N TYR A 275 -1.09 -41.11 -1.69
CA TYR A 275 0.05 -40.20 -1.61
C TYR A 275 -0.28 -38.85 -2.26
N LEU A 276 0.35 -37.78 -1.79
CA LEU A 276 0.27 -36.45 -2.37
C LEU A 276 1.64 -36.09 -2.95
N VAL A 277 1.63 -35.40 -4.08
CA VAL A 277 2.81 -34.72 -4.65
C VAL A 277 2.47 -33.31 -5.09
N THR A 278 3.43 -32.41 -5.00
CA THR A 278 3.28 -30.99 -5.39
C THR A 278 4.21 -30.61 -6.54
N LEU A 279 3.81 -29.65 -7.35
CA LEU A 279 4.75 -28.86 -8.16
C LEU A 279 5.15 -27.58 -7.41
N PRO A 280 6.39 -27.10 -7.56
CA PRO A 280 6.86 -25.89 -6.88
C PRO A 280 6.14 -24.65 -7.44
N ARG A 281 6.16 -23.55 -6.67
CA ARG A 281 5.78 -22.23 -7.21
C ARG A 281 6.73 -21.85 -8.35
N GLY A 282 6.19 -21.28 -9.42
CA GLY A 282 6.97 -20.94 -10.62
C GLY A 282 7.44 -22.14 -11.46
N TRP A 283 6.87 -23.34 -11.28
CA TRP A 283 7.23 -24.54 -12.05
C TRP A 283 7.30 -24.30 -13.56
N ALA A 284 6.37 -23.54 -14.14
CA ALA A 284 6.30 -23.26 -15.58
C ALA A 284 7.41 -22.35 -16.14
N ASP A 285 8.34 -21.84 -15.30
CA ASP A 285 9.58 -21.22 -15.78
C ASP A 285 10.55 -22.23 -16.39
N THR A 286 10.52 -23.49 -15.93
CA THR A 286 11.43 -24.56 -16.37
C THR A 286 10.76 -25.90 -16.71
N ALA A 287 9.47 -26.07 -16.42
CA ALA A 287 8.70 -27.23 -16.82
C ALA A 287 8.58 -27.33 -18.35
N VAL A 288 8.96 -28.49 -18.90
CA VAL A 288 8.92 -28.75 -20.35
C VAL A 288 7.78 -29.71 -20.71
N ASN A 289 7.31 -30.56 -19.78
CA ASN A 289 6.51 -31.72 -20.17
C ASN A 289 5.54 -32.30 -19.11
N LEU A 290 4.74 -31.46 -18.43
CA LEU A 290 3.74 -31.93 -17.45
C LEU A 290 2.71 -32.89 -18.07
N ASP A 291 2.26 -32.62 -19.29
CA ASP A 291 1.27 -33.45 -19.99
C ASP A 291 1.76 -34.89 -20.20
N ALA A 292 2.98 -35.08 -20.74
CA ALA A 292 3.54 -36.43 -20.89
C ALA A 292 3.95 -37.05 -19.55
N ALA A 293 4.31 -36.27 -18.53
CA ALA A 293 4.56 -36.79 -17.19
C ALA A 293 3.29 -37.43 -16.59
N ILE A 294 2.15 -36.74 -16.68
CA ILE A 294 0.84 -37.25 -16.25
C ILE A 294 0.40 -38.45 -17.11
N ALA A 295 0.62 -38.40 -18.42
CA ALA A 295 0.34 -39.53 -19.31
C ALA A 295 1.21 -40.77 -18.96
N GLN A 296 2.48 -40.58 -18.58
CA GLN A 296 3.37 -41.65 -18.13
C GLN A 296 2.97 -42.21 -16.76
N LEU A 297 2.63 -41.36 -15.79
CA LEU A 297 2.08 -41.78 -14.48
C LEU A 297 0.82 -42.62 -14.67
N SER A 298 -0.04 -42.25 -15.63
CA SER A 298 -1.24 -43.01 -16.01
C SER A 298 -0.97 -44.38 -16.65
N THR A 299 0.30 -44.77 -16.87
CA THR A 299 0.71 -46.12 -17.32
C THR A 299 1.19 -47.03 -16.19
N ILE A 300 1.20 -46.55 -14.94
CA ILE A 300 1.71 -47.28 -13.78
C ILE A 300 0.55 -48.02 -13.10
N PRO A 301 0.41 -49.35 -13.26
CA PRO A 301 -0.75 -50.10 -12.76
C PRO A 301 -0.85 -50.11 -11.22
N GLU A 302 0.23 -49.80 -10.52
CA GLU A 302 0.30 -49.72 -9.06
C GLU A 302 -0.34 -48.44 -8.48
N THR A 303 -0.80 -47.50 -9.31
CA THR A 303 -1.44 -46.26 -8.82
C THR A 303 -2.54 -45.72 -9.76
N HIS A 304 -3.34 -44.79 -9.24
CA HIS A 304 -4.38 -44.08 -9.99
C HIS A 304 -4.58 -42.68 -9.39
N ILE A 305 -4.96 -41.71 -10.21
CA ILE A 305 -4.97 -40.30 -9.80
C ILE A 305 -6.32 -39.91 -9.16
N VAL A 306 -6.28 -39.17 -8.04
CA VAL A 306 -7.44 -38.81 -7.20
C VAL A 306 -7.42 -37.34 -6.76
N SER A 307 -8.53 -36.83 -6.21
CA SER A 307 -8.64 -35.45 -5.69
C SER A 307 -8.09 -35.30 -4.26
N LEU A 308 -7.95 -34.07 -3.76
CA LEU A 308 -7.51 -33.84 -2.37
C LEU A 308 -8.60 -34.22 -1.36
N ASP A 309 -9.88 -33.96 -1.64
CA ASP A 309 -11.00 -34.45 -0.84
C ASP A 309 -11.05 -35.99 -0.79
N THR A 310 -10.56 -36.68 -1.83
CA THR A 310 -10.41 -38.14 -1.83
C THR A 310 -9.33 -38.60 -0.85
N LEU A 311 -8.26 -37.80 -0.65
CA LEU A 311 -7.27 -38.03 0.42
C LEU A 311 -7.87 -37.75 1.80
N ARG A 312 -8.54 -36.60 1.97
CA ARG A 312 -9.15 -36.15 3.24
C ARG A 312 -10.27 -37.09 3.72
N ALA A 313 -10.91 -37.82 2.81
CA ALA A 313 -11.88 -38.86 3.13
C ALA A 313 -11.27 -40.16 3.70
N GLN A 314 -9.95 -40.37 3.59
CA GLN A 314 -9.26 -41.50 4.24
C GLN A 314 -9.08 -41.25 5.74
N PRO A 315 -8.89 -42.28 6.59
CA PRO A 315 -8.54 -42.08 7.99
C PRO A 315 -7.16 -41.41 8.14
N ALA A 316 -7.11 -40.28 8.83
CA ALA A 316 -5.86 -39.58 9.14
C ALA A 316 -4.92 -40.44 10.01
N VAL A 317 -3.61 -40.29 9.80
CA VAL A 317 -2.57 -40.96 10.60
C VAL A 317 -1.77 -39.93 11.41
N GLU A 318 -1.61 -40.13 12.72
CA GLU A 318 -0.77 -39.27 13.57
C GLU A 318 0.64 -39.11 13.01
N GLY A 319 1.16 -37.88 12.96
CA GLY A 319 2.48 -37.54 12.43
C GLY A 319 3.18 -36.45 13.24
N THR A 320 4.51 -36.48 13.24
CA THR A 320 5.35 -35.50 13.93
C THR A 320 5.87 -34.46 12.94
N LEU A 321 5.65 -33.18 13.22
CA LEU A 321 6.20 -32.09 12.42
C LEU A 321 7.72 -32.03 12.58
N ALA A 322 8.45 -32.00 11.48
CA ALA A 322 9.84 -31.56 11.48
C ALA A 322 9.82 -30.02 11.48
N GLU A 323 9.96 -29.40 12.64
CA GLU A 323 9.83 -27.94 12.78
C GLU A 323 10.93 -27.20 11.99
N HIS A 324 10.51 -26.42 11.00
CA HIS A 324 11.38 -25.54 10.24
C HIS A 324 11.06 -24.07 10.56
N SER A 325 11.96 -23.15 10.22
CA SER A 325 11.78 -21.71 10.44
C SER A 325 11.85 -20.96 9.14
N VAL A 326 10.92 -20.03 8.93
CA VAL A 326 11.09 -18.99 7.92
C VAL A 326 12.37 -18.19 8.24
N PRO A 327 13.25 -17.87 7.26
CA PRO A 327 14.51 -17.18 7.51
C PRO A 327 14.33 -15.90 8.33
N GLY A 328 15.17 -15.74 9.37
CA GLY A 328 14.97 -14.71 10.40
C GLY A 328 14.90 -13.27 9.88
N GLU A 329 15.58 -12.95 8.79
CA GLU A 329 15.49 -11.62 8.15
C GLU A 329 14.15 -11.40 7.42
N ARG A 330 13.54 -12.44 6.83
CA ARG A 330 12.16 -12.36 6.30
C ARG A 330 11.16 -12.10 7.42
N VAL A 331 11.30 -12.78 8.55
CA VAL A 331 10.44 -12.59 9.73
C VAL A 331 10.60 -11.18 10.35
N LYS A 332 11.82 -10.62 10.38
CA LYS A 332 12.06 -9.23 10.79
C LYS A 332 11.44 -8.23 9.82
N ALA A 333 11.63 -8.41 8.51
CA ALA A 333 11.06 -7.54 7.49
C ALA A 333 9.52 -7.54 7.55
N ALA A 334 8.88 -8.71 7.65
CA ALA A 334 7.44 -8.80 7.84
C ALA A 334 6.95 -8.11 9.13
N LYS A 335 7.69 -8.20 10.24
CA LYS A 335 7.38 -7.45 11.47
C LYS A 335 7.49 -5.94 11.29
N LEU A 336 8.51 -5.46 10.58
CA LEU A 336 8.63 -4.03 10.25
C LEU A 336 7.48 -3.57 9.35
N LEU A 337 7.19 -4.31 8.27
CA LEU A 337 6.12 -4.02 7.34
C LEU A 337 4.74 -3.97 8.02
N LEU A 338 4.42 -4.94 8.89
CA LEU A 338 3.18 -4.94 9.68
C LEU A 338 3.12 -3.82 10.72
N GLN A 339 4.26 -3.35 11.24
CA GLN A 339 4.29 -2.14 12.08
C GLN A 339 4.01 -0.89 11.23
N ARG A 340 4.65 -0.77 10.06
CA ARG A 340 4.47 0.36 9.14
C ARG A 340 3.04 0.43 8.59
N GLU A 341 2.38 -0.71 8.36
CA GLU A 341 0.96 -0.76 8.03
C GLU A 341 0.10 -0.04 9.09
N GLN A 342 0.40 -0.23 10.38
CA GLN A 342 -0.36 0.44 11.45
C GLN A 342 -0.12 1.95 11.47
N ASP A 343 1.09 2.41 11.17
CA ASP A 343 1.42 3.83 11.08
C ASP A 343 0.72 4.48 9.87
N LEU A 344 0.70 3.80 8.73
CA LEU A 344 -0.02 4.20 7.52
C LEU A 344 -1.55 4.12 7.70
N ASN A 345 -2.08 3.12 8.41
CA ASN A 345 -3.51 3.00 8.72
C ASN A 345 -4.01 4.18 9.56
N ARG A 346 -3.19 4.68 10.50
CA ARG A 346 -3.50 5.89 11.29
C ARG A 346 -3.41 7.14 10.41
N PHE A 347 -2.34 7.28 9.62
CA PHE A 347 -2.18 8.39 8.67
C PHE A 347 -3.31 8.46 7.62
N ALA A 348 -3.81 7.31 7.18
CA ALA A 348 -4.90 7.21 6.20
C ALA A 348 -6.22 7.82 6.69
N GLY A 349 -6.40 8.02 8.02
CA GLY A 349 -7.52 8.79 8.57
C GLY A 349 -7.58 10.25 8.09
N ALA A 350 -6.49 10.78 7.51
CA ALA A 350 -6.47 12.09 6.85
C ALA A 350 -7.17 12.11 5.47
N LEU A 351 -7.37 10.96 4.81
CA LEU A 351 -7.93 10.89 3.46
C LEU A 351 -9.47 10.97 3.48
N GLU A 352 -10.05 11.42 2.36
CA GLU A 352 -11.50 11.36 2.14
C GLU A 352 -12.03 9.92 2.03
N ASP A 353 -11.30 9.05 1.31
CA ASP A 353 -11.45 7.60 1.35
C ASP A 353 -10.13 6.94 1.80
N PRO A 354 -10.02 6.51 3.07
CA PRO A 354 -8.85 5.79 3.57
C PRO A 354 -8.57 4.46 2.85
N ALA A 355 -9.60 3.79 2.30
CA ALA A 355 -9.46 2.46 1.71
C ALA A 355 -8.62 2.45 0.42
N LEU A 356 -8.52 3.59 -0.28
CA LEU A 356 -7.61 3.78 -1.42
C LEU A 356 -6.13 3.63 -1.04
N LEU A 357 -5.79 3.86 0.23
CA LEU A 357 -4.44 3.76 0.75
C LEU A 357 -4.24 2.50 1.60
N THR A 358 -5.14 2.20 2.54
CA THR A 358 -5.01 1.03 3.44
C THR A 358 -5.25 -0.30 2.73
N GLY A 359 -6.14 -0.33 1.73
CA GLY A 359 -6.33 -1.49 0.85
C GLY A 359 -5.12 -1.76 -0.03
N ARG A 360 -4.47 -0.68 -0.50
CA ARG A 360 -3.25 -0.76 -1.29
C ARG A 360 -2.10 -1.33 -0.48
N GLU A 361 -1.78 -0.72 0.67
CA GLU A 361 -0.72 -1.20 1.57
C GLU A 361 -0.94 -2.69 1.90
N ARG A 362 -2.13 -3.09 2.35
CA ARG A 362 -2.44 -4.50 2.65
C ARG A 362 -2.16 -5.43 1.47
N ALA A 363 -2.58 -5.05 0.26
CA ALA A 363 -2.36 -5.86 -0.93
C ALA A 363 -0.86 -5.93 -1.30
N GLN A 364 -0.12 -4.82 -1.25
CA GLN A 364 1.33 -4.77 -1.47
C GLN A 364 2.08 -5.66 -0.45
N LEU A 365 1.69 -5.64 0.83
CA LEU A 365 2.27 -6.48 1.88
C LEU A 365 2.05 -7.97 1.65
N LEU A 366 0.84 -8.37 1.22
CA LEU A 366 0.56 -9.75 0.84
C LEU A 366 1.45 -10.21 -0.31
N SER A 367 1.63 -9.37 -1.35
CA SER A 367 2.57 -9.67 -2.45
C SER A 367 4.03 -9.75 -1.99
N LEU A 368 4.48 -8.92 -1.05
CA LEU A 368 5.82 -9.02 -0.44
C LEU A 368 6.02 -10.28 0.43
N PHE A 369 4.93 -10.90 0.88
CA PHE A 369 4.95 -12.16 1.65
C PHE A 369 4.88 -13.41 0.76
N ALA A 370 4.71 -13.27 -0.56
CA ALA A 370 4.58 -14.39 -1.49
C ALA A 370 5.68 -15.45 -1.35
N VAL A 371 5.31 -16.74 -1.45
CA VAL A 371 6.26 -17.87 -1.39
C VAL A 371 7.27 -17.80 -2.54
N ALA A 372 6.87 -17.32 -3.73
CA ALA A 372 7.73 -17.18 -4.91
C ALA A 372 8.98 -16.29 -4.71
N TRP A 373 8.99 -15.43 -3.67
CA TRP A 373 10.18 -14.63 -3.33
C TRP A 373 11.33 -15.40 -2.68
N ARG A 374 11.12 -16.66 -2.25
CA ARG A 374 12.09 -17.40 -1.43
C ARG A 374 13.44 -17.59 -2.12
N ASP A 375 13.42 -17.95 -3.40
CA ASP A 375 14.63 -18.18 -4.21
C ASP A 375 15.15 -16.89 -4.88
N GLN A 376 14.43 -15.77 -4.72
CA GLN A 376 14.71 -14.47 -5.36
C GLN A 376 15.18 -13.41 -4.34
N GLY A 377 15.96 -13.82 -3.34
CA GLY A 377 16.28 -12.99 -2.16
C GLY A 377 16.87 -11.59 -2.43
N SER A 378 17.62 -11.40 -3.52
CA SER A 378 18.14 -10.09 -3.91
C SER A 378 17.05 -9.15 -4.46
N ALA A 379 16.16 -9.67 -5.33
CA ALA A 379 15.02 -8.93 -5.86
C ALA A 379 14.00 -8.62 -4.75
N TRP A 380 13.74 -9.58 -3.86
CA TRP A 380 12.88 -9.38 -2.68
C TRP A 380 13.42 -8.28 -1.76
N ASN A 381 14.72 -8.25 -1.45
CA ASN A 381 15.34 -7.17 -0.67
C ASN A 381 15.17 -5.79 -1.33
N GLY A 382 15.27 -5.74 -2.67
CA GLY A 382 15.01 -4.52 -3.45
C GLY A 382 13.56 -4.05 -3.31
N ALA A 383 12.60 -4.96 -3.53
CA ALA A 383 11.17 -4.69 -3.43
C ALA A 383 10.74 -4.26 -2.02
N VAL A 384 11.34 -4.82 -0.97
CA VAL A 384 11.11 -4.39 0.43
C VAL A 384 11.68 -2.99 0.69
N THR A 385 12.85 -2.67 0.14
CA THR A 385 13.44 -1.31 0.26
C THR A 385 12.60 -0.27 -0.48
N GLU A 386 12.20 -0.56 -1.73
CA GLU A 386 11.34 0.32 -2.54
C GLU A 386 9.99 0.57 -1.87
N HIS A 387 9.40 -0.46 -1.25
CA HIS A 387 8.17 -0.32 -0.46
C HIS A 387 8.40 0.52 0.81
N ASP A 388 9.51 0.33 1.54
CA ASP A 388 9.81 1.15 2.74
C ASP A 388 9.99 2.64 2.36
N GLU A 389 10.64 2.92 1.23
CA GLU A 389 10.75 4.26 0.65
C GLU A 389 9.38 4.82 0.21
N GLN A 390 8.54 4.02 -0.46
CA GLN A 390 7.17 4.40 -0.86
C GLN A 390 6.30 4.74 0.37
N THR A 391 6.28 3.89 1.40
CA THR A 391 5.54 4.14 2.65
C THR A 391 6.12 5.37 3.37
N THR A 392 7.44 5.59 3.33
CA THR A 392 8.09 6.77 3.96
C THR A 392 7.70 8.07 3.24
N ALA A 393 7.74 8.08 1.91
CA ALA A 393 7.29 9.21 1.09
C ALA A 393 5.80 9.50 1.31
N THR A 394 4.97 8.46 1.47
CA THR A 394 3.54 8.58 1.74
C THR A 394 3.27 9.24 3.11
N LEU A 395 3.88 8.71 4.18
CA LEU A 395 3.77 9.28 5.54
C LEU A 395 4.33 10.71 5.62
N GLY A 396 5.30 11.04 4.78
CA GLY A 396 5.86 12.39 4.61
C GLY A 396 5.06 13.29 3.65
N GLY A 397 3.97 12.81 3.03
CA GLY A 397 3.28 13.49 1.94
C GLY A 397 2.40 14.69 2.34
N ILE A 398 2.14 14.89 3.63
CA ILE A 398 1.42 16.07 4.16
C ILE A 398 2.43 16.91 4.94
N THR A 399 2.78 18.09 4.42
CA THR A 399 3.87 18.92 4.98
C THR A 399 3.46 20.36 5.26
N LEU A 400 3.99 20.93 6.33
CA LEU A 400 3.87 22.36 6.63
C LEU A 400 5.03 23.13 5.98
N ALA A 401 4.71 24.19 5.23
CA ALA A 401 5.73 25.02 4.57
C ALA A 401 6.63 25.76 5.59
N PRO A 402 7.98 25.73 5.42
CA PRO A 402 8.90 26.38 6.36
C PRO A 402 8.62 27.87 6.56
N THR A 403 8.19 28.23 7.77
CA THR A 403 7.79 29.60 8.12
C THR A 403 8.62 30.06 9.31
N THR A 404 9.58 30.97 9.12
CA THR A 404 10.66 31.19 10.10
C THR A 404 10.37 32.24 11.17
N GLN A 405 9.61 33.29 10.85
CA GLN A 405 9.24 34.36 11.78
C GLN A 405 8.03 35.18 11.29
N PHE A 406 7.25 35.70 12.23
CA PHE A 406 6.28 36.77 11.99
C PHE A 406 6.56 37.98 12.89
N ASN A 407 6.35 39.19 12.36
CA ASN A 407 6.39 40.44 13.12
C ASN A 407 4.96 40.98 13.24
N MET A 408 4.43 41.04 14.46
CA MET A 408 3.09 41.55 14.73
C MET A 408 3.17 43.05 15.02
N VAL A 409 2.62 43.85 14.11
CA VAL A 409 2.62 45.34 14.16
C VAL A 409 1.29 45.87 14.72
N SER A 410 0.25 45.04 14.75
CA SER A 410 -1.12 45.38 15.14
C SER A 410 -1.62 44.50 16.29
N TRP A 411 -2.58 45.02 17.08
CA TRP A 411 -3.19 44.30 18.21
C TRP A 411 -3.89 42.99 17.80
N GLN A 412 -4.38 42.90 16.56
CA GLN A 412 -4.89 41.69 15.92
C GLN A 412 -4.12 41.46 14.61
N SER A 413 -3.87 40.20 14.28
CA SER A 413 -3.23 39.80 13.01
C SER A 413 -3.76 38.44 12.56
N ASN A 414 -3.59 38.13 11.28
CA ASN A 414 -3.95 36.85 10.69
C ASN A 414 -2.67 36.16 10.22
N LEU A 415 -2.21 35.14 10.95
CA LEU A 415 -1.03 34.36 10.57
C LEU A 415 -1.42 33.36 9.49
N GLY A 416 -0.70 33.37 8.38
CA GLY A 416 -0.97 32.51 7.23
C GLY A 416 0.07 31.41 7.12
N PHE A 417 -0.33 30.17 7.37
CA PHE A 417 0.50 28.98 7.24
C PHE A 417 0.05 28.20 5.99
N SER A 418 1.00 27.70 5.20
CA SER A 418 0.69 26.90 4.02
C SER A 418 0.95 25.43 4.31
N VAL A 419 -0.04 24.56 4.04
CA VAL A 419 0.10 23.10 4.12
C VAL A 419 0.04 22.55 2.71
N ARG A 420 1.02 21.70 2.35
CA ARG A 420 1.12 21.04 1.06
C ARG A 420 0.71 19.58 1.21
N ASN A 421 -0.10 19.11 0.26
CA ASN A 421 -0.46 17.72 0.07
C ASN A 421 0.22 17.22 -1.21
N ASP A 422 1.24 16.38 -1.06
CA ASP A 422 1.99 15.75 -2.15
C ASP A 422 1.38 14.41 -2.59
N LEU A 423 0.20 14.04 -2.06
CA LEU A 423 -0.48 12.79 -2.36
C LEU A 423 -1.45 12.93 -3.56
N PRO A 424 -1.77 11.81 -4.26
CA PRO A 424 -2.82 11.76 -5.28
C PRO A 424 -4.26 11.77 -4.73
N TYR A 425 -4.44 11.98 -3.42
CA TYR A 425 -5.72 11.87 -2.71
C TYR A 425 -6.17 13.21 -2.14
N THR A 426 -7.48 13.45 -2.04
CA THR A 426 -8.04 14.53 -1.22
C THR A 426 -7.78 14.22 0.26
N VAL A 427 -7.27 15.19 1.00
CA VAL A 427 -7.00 15.05 2.44
C VAL A 427 -7.69 16.15 3.25
N LYS A 428 -8.10 15.83 4.47
CA LYS A 428 -8.74 16.74 5.42
C LYS A 428 -7.85 16.87 6.65
N VAL A 429 -7.27 18.06 6.82
CA VAL A 429 -6.23 18.34 7.80
C VAL A 429 -6.67 19.46 8.73
N THR A 430 -6.49 19.26 10.03
CA THR A 430 -6.55 20.32 11.05
C THR A 430 -5.14 20.81 11.34
N LEU A 431 -4.92 22.12 11.25
CA LEU A 431 -3.74 22.77 11.82
C LEU A 431 -4.10 23.22 13.23
N ASP A 432 -3.42 22.66 14.22
CA ASP A 432 -3.48 23.09 15.61
C ASP A 432 -2.29 24.01 15.93
N VAL A 433 -2.57 25.08 16.69
CA VAL A 433 -1.63 26.17 16.98
C VAL A 433 -1.69 26.53 18.47
N GLU A 434 -0.62 26.19 19.18
CA GLU A 434 -0.42 26.57 20.58
C GLU A 434 0.65 27.66 20.71
N SER A 435 0.67 28.36 21.85
CA SER A 435 1.62 29.44 22.16
C SER A 435 2.37 29.10 23.44
N ASP A 436 3.70 29.22 23.43
CA ASP A 436 4.57 28.98 24.59
C ASP A 436 4.29 29.89 25.80
N ASN A 437 3.49 30.94 25.60
CA ASN A 437 3.09 31.87 26.66
C ASN A 437 1.73 32.56 26.39
N LEU A 438 1.19 33.19 27.44
CA LEU A 438 -0.13 33.84 27.46
C LEU A 438 -0.19 35.26 26.82
N ARG A 439 0.86 35.71 26.11
CA ARG A 439 0.88 37.03 25.46
C ARG A 439 -0.01 37.10 24.23
N LEU A 440 -0.20 35.97 23.56
CA LEU A 440 -1.10 35.80 22.43
C LEU A 440 -2.36 35.04 22.86
N ALA A 441 -3.49 35.45 22.30
CA ALA A 441 -4.69 34.63 22.19
C ALA A 441 -4.85 34.19 20.74
N ILE A 442 -5.14 32.92 20.55
CA ILE A 442 -5.15 32.24 19.27
C ILE A 442 -6.44 31.42 19.23
N ASP A 443 -7.16 31.47 18.12
CA ASP A 443 -8.24 30.52 17.86
C ASP A 443 -7.53 29.23 17.39
N SER A 444 -7.42 28.24 18.30
CA SER A 444 -6.30 27.27 18.34
C SER A 444 -6.31 26.17 17.29
N SER A 445 -7.37 26.01 16.51
CA SER A 445 -7.51 24.98 15.49
C SER A 445 -8.20 25.49 14.23
N VAL A 446 -7.71 25.07 13.07
CA VAL A 446 -8.31 25.38 11.76
C VAL A 446 -8.27 24.13 10.89
N THR A 447 -9.44 23.60 10.50
CA THR A 447 -9.54 22.47 9.56
C THR A 447 -9.77 22.94 8.13
N ARG A 448 -9.08 22.33 7.15
CA ARG A 448 -9.38 22.45 5.72
C ARG A 448 -9.29 21.11 5.01
N GLU A 449 -10.01 21.02 3.89
CA GLU A 449 -9.74 20.08 2.81
C GLU A 449 -8.57 20.60 1.95
N ILE A 450 -7.72 19.69 1.47
CA ILE A 450 -6.61 19.96 0.55
C ILE A 450 -6.69 18.94 -0.58
N LYS A 451 -6.75 19.43 -1.82
CA LYS A 451 -6.87 18.59 -3.02
C LYS A 451 -5.58 17.81 -3.32
N PRO A 452 -5.62 16.76 -4.16
CA PRO A 452 -4.42 16.09 -4.66
C PRO A 452 -3.37 17.08 -5.19
N PHE A 453 -2.10 16.85 -4.86
CA PHE A 453 -0.95 17.64 -5.31
C PHE A 453 -1.06 19.18 -5.12
N ALA A 454 -1.83 19.62 -4.11
CA ALA A 454 -2.15 21.04 -3.89
C ALA A 454 -1.48 21.63 -2.64
N THR A 455 -1.50 22.96 -2.53
CA THR A 455 -1.09 23.69 -1.32
C THR A 455 -2.21 24.61 -0.89
N GLU A 456 -2.64 24.50 0.37
CA GLU A 456 -3.75 25.28 0.94
C GLU A 456 -3.29 26.19 2.07
N LYS A 457 -4.00 27.31 2.26
CA LYS A 457 -3.61 28.36 3.22
C LYS A 457 -4.52 28.38 4.45
N PHE A 458 -3.94 27.99 5.57
CA PHE A 458 -4.55 28.03 6.89
C PHE A 458 -4.31 29.42 7.48
N THR A 459 -5.40 30.14 7.76
CA THR A 459 -5.35 31.51 8.30
C THR A 459 -5.80 31.48 9.75
N VAL A 460 -4.85 31.67 10.66
CA VAL A 460 -5.06 31.59 12.10
C VAL A 460 -5.12 33.02 12.66
N PRO A 461 -6.27 33.47 13.17
CA PRO A 461 -6.39 34.79 13.78
C PRO A 461 -5.72 34.80 15.16
N VAL A 462 -4.86 35.79 15.38
CA VAL A 462 -4.13 36.00 16.63
C VAL A 462 -4.38 37.39 17.19
N ARG A 463 -4.40 37.53 18.51
CA ARG A 463 -4.65 38.78 19.23
C ARG A 463 -3.63 38.93 20.34
N ALA A 464 -3.01 40.09 20.49
CA ALA A 464 -2.23 40.39 21.68
C ALA A 464 -3.13 40.42 22.92
N ARG A 465 -2.57 40.05 24.08
CA ARG A 465 -3.19 40.22 25.40
C ARG A 465 -2.32 41.03 26.35
N ILE A 466 -1.07 40.63 26.59
CA ILE A 466 -0.23 41.22 27.66
C ILE A 466 1.22 41.45 27.20
N GLY A 467 1.58 42.71 27.00
CA GLY A 467 2.97 43.20 26.96
C GLY A 467 3.83 42.79 25.75
N ASN A 468 4.80 43.65 25.43
CA ASN A 468 5.79 43.40 24.37
C ASN A 468 6.69 42.20 24.69
N GLY A 469 7.12 41.48 23.66
CA GLY A 469 8.02 40.33 23.79
C GLY A 469 8.03 39.44 22.56
N GLN A 470 8.73 38.30 22.67
CA GLN A 470 8.67 37.20 21.71
C GLN A 470 7.73 36.13 22.26
N SER A 471 7.07 35.39 21.37
CA SER A 471 6.36 34.15 21.67
C SER A 471 6.72 33.11 20.60
N THR A 472 6.79 31.85 20.99
CA THR A 472 6.96 30.73 20.05
C THR A 472 5.62 30.04 19.88
N LEU A 473 5.21 29.85 18.63
CA LEU A 473 4.06 29.02 18.30
C LEU A 473 4.53 27.62 17.98
N SER A 474 3.93 26.61 18.59
CA SER A 474 4.01 25.21 18.16
C SER A 474 2.86 24.93 17.20
N LEU A 475 3.20 24.25 16.10
CA LEU A 475 2.28 23.95 15.00
C LEU A 475 2.28 22.44 14.77
N SER A 476 1.11 21.80 14.88
CA SER A 476 0.93 20.39 14.55
C SER A 476 -0.21 20.23 13.54
N LEU A 477 -0.05 19.25 12.65
CA LEU A 477 -1.10 18.84 11.72
C LEU A 477 -1.76 17.58 12.26
N HIS A 478 -3.08 17.49 12.16
CA HIS A 478 -3.87 16.36 12.64
C HIS A 478 -4.92 15.95 11.61
N ALA A 479 -5.19 14.66 11.53
CA ALA A 479 -6.35 14.11 10.84
C ALA A 479 -7.64 14.36 11.65
N PRO A 480 -8.85 14.15 11.07
CA PRO A 480 -10.12 14.45 11.73
C PRO A 480 -10.42 13.60 12.97
N ASP A 481 -9.71 12.50 13.18
CA ASP A 481 -9.73 11.64 14.37
C ASP A 481 -8.80 12.12 15.50
N GLY A 482 -7.94 13.10 15.22
CA GLY A 482 -6.89 13.60 16.10
C GLY A 482 -5.50 12.98 15.89
N THR A 483 -5.34 12.01 14.99
CA THR A 483 -4.03 11.42 14.65
C THR A 483 -3.08 12.49 14.13
N GLN A 484 -1.90 12.64 14.74
CA GLN A 484 -0.91 13.61 14.30
C GLN A 484 -0.29 13.21 12.96
N LEU A 485 -0.19 14.17 12.04
CA LEU A 485 0.36 14.04 10.70
C LEU A 485 1.74 14.72 10.64
N GLY A 486 2.78 13.91 10.42
CA GLY A 486 4.16 14.40 10.31
C GLY A 486 4.73 15.02 11.59
N ALA A 487 5.88 15.68 11.44
CA ALA A 487 6.58 16.32 12.55
C ALA A 487 5.99 17.69 12.89
N ALA A 488 5.85 17.99 14.19
CA ALA A 488 5.47 19.31 14.66
C ALA A 488 6.54 20.36 14.33
N SER A 489 6.11 21.57 14.00
CA SER A 489 6.95 22.71 13.64
C SER A 489 6.86 23.82 14.68
N SER A 490 7.75 24.82 14.61
CA SER A 490 7.71 25.98 15.50
C SER A 490 8.10 27.30 14.82
N VAL A 491 7.40 28.37 15.17
CA VAL A 491 7.51 29.68 14.52
C VAL A 491 7.59 30.79 15.58
N ARG A 492 8.56 31.69 15.45
CA ARG A 492 8.71 32.83 16.38
C ARG A 492 7.87 34.02 15.94
N VAL A 493 7.07 34.55 16.86
CA VAL A 493 6.24 35.75 16.67
C VAL A 493 6.78 36.86 17.57
N ASN A 494 7.23 37.95 16.96
CA ASN A 494 7.64 39.16 17.67
C ASN A 494 6.39 40.05 17.87
N VAL A 495 5.98 40.26 19.12
CA VAL A 495 4.80 41.06 19.47
C VAL A 495 5.24 42.47 19.87
N ARG A 496 4.87 43.45 19.02
CA ARG A 496 4.83 44.87 19.41
C ARG A 496 3.36 45.25 19.62
N ALA A 497 3.03 45.63 20.85
CA ALA A 497 1.78 46.25 21.20
C ALA A 497 2.04 47.72 21.51
N ASP A 498 1.46 48.62 20.74
CA ASP A 498 1.63 50.06 20.91
C ASP A 498 0.72 50.61 22.01
N TRP A 499 1.05 50.22 23.25
CA TRP A 499 0.43 50.75 24.48
C TRP A 499 0.53 52.29 24.57
N GLU A 500 1.45 52.90 23.82
CA GLU A 500 1.66 54.34 23.74
C GLU A 500 0.40 55.12 23.32
N ILE A 501 -0.42 54.58 22.40
CA ILE A 501 -1.65 55.25 21.94
C ILE A 501 -2.71 55.24 23.04
N ILE A 502 -2.99 54.07 23.64
CA ILE A 502 -4.00 53.94 24.72
C ILE A 502 -3.54 54.71 25.97
N GLY A 503 -2.25 54.61 26.32
CA GLY A 503 -1.65 55.37 27.41
C GLY A 503 -1.76 56.88 27.20
N SER A 504 -1.44 57.38 25.99
CA SER A 504 -1.51 58.80 25.66
C SER A 504 -2.95 59.32 25.57
N VAL A 505 -3.90 58.52 25.08
CA VAL A 505 -5.33 58.89 25.06
C VAL A 505 -5.91 58.91 26.48
N ALA A 506 -5.58 57.93 27.33
CA ALA A 506 -6.04 57.90 28.71
C ALA A 506 -5.40 59.02 29.56
N LEU A 507 -4.09 59.22 29.45
CA LEU A 507 -3.36 60.29 30.14
C LEU A 507 -3.76 61.67 29.62
N GLY A 508 -3.91 61.82 28.29
CA GLY A 508 -4.40 63.05 27.67
C GLY A 508 -5.82 63.39 28.11
N SER A 509 -6.71 62.41 28.20
CA SER A 509 -8.08 62.58 28.72
C SER A 509 -8.07 62.96 30.21
N LEU A 510 -7.21 62.34 31.02
CA LEU A 510 -7.03 62.67 32.43
C LEU A 510 -6.50 64.11 32.61
N VAL A 511 -5.48 64.50 31.85
CA VAL A 511 -4.89 65.84 31.85
C VAL A 511 -5.91 66.88 31.35
N PHE A 512 -6.69 66.57 30.32
CA PHE A 512 -7.77 67.42 29.83
C PHE A 512 -8.87 67.63 30.88
N LEU A 513 -9.30 66.56 31.58
CA LEU A 513 -10.27 66.65 32.67
C LEU A 513 -9.74 67.46 33.86
N LEU A 514 -8.46 67.30 34.21
CA LEU A 514 -7.80 68.08 35.26
C LEU A 514 -7.67 69.57 34.89
N LEU A 515 -7.30 69.88 33.63
CA LEU A 515 -7.22 71.25 33.12
C LEU A 515 -8.61 71.90 33.04
N ALA A 516 -9.62 71.20 32.52
CA ALA A 516 -10.99 71.68 32.46
C ALA A 516 -11.56 71.95 33.87
N GLY A 517 -11.33 71.03 34.82
CA GLY A 517 -11.70 71.20 36.23
C GLY A 517 -10.98 72.37 36.90
N GLY A 518 -9.68 72.56 36.62
CA GLY A 518 -8.88 73.67 37.11
C GLY A 518 -9.34 75.03 36.56
N LEU A 519 -9.65 75.09 35.27
CA LEU A 519 -10.17 76.30 34.61
C LEU A 519 -11.56 76.67 35.16
N PHE A 520 -12.47 75.69 35.27
CA PHE A 520 -13.79 75.87 35.86
C PHE A 520 -13.73 76.39 37.31
N ARG A 521 -12.81 75.83 38.13
CA ARG A 521 -12.55 76.28 39.50
C ARG A 521 -11.99 77.71 39.55
N THR A 522 -11.18 78.10 38.55
CA THR A 522 -10.56 79.43 38.47
C THR A 522 -11.59 80.50 38.08
N ILE A 523 -12.40 80.26 37.05
CA ILE A 523 -13.47 81.17 36.62
C ILE A 523 -14.49 81.37 37.77
N ARG A 524 -14.86 80.30 38.48
CA ARG A 524 -15.77 80.36 39.64
C ARG A 524 -15.24 81.21 40.81
N LYS A 525 -13.93 81.45 40.92
CA LYS A 525 -13.34 82.26 42.00
C LYS A 525 -13.26 83.76 41.67
N ARG A 526 -13.41 84.19 40.41
CA ARG A 526 -13.18 85.60 39.98
C ARG A 526 -14.44 86.41 39.64
N ARG A 527 -15.64 85.99 40.11
CA ARG A 527 -16.88 86.79 40.03
C ARG A 527 -17.47 87.11 41.42
N ARG A 528 -17.01 88.20 42.02
CA ARG A 528 -17.76 89.02 43.00
C ARG A 528 -17.13 90.42 43.17
N GLY A 529 -17.70 91.40 42.46
CA GLY A 529 -17.39 92.84 42.53
C GLY A 529 -16.15 93.32 41.73
N ALA A 530 -16.11 94.54 41.17
CA ALA A 530 -17.22 95.47 40.88
C ALA A 530 -16.80 96.56 39.83
N VAL A 531 -17.65 96.76 38.80
CA VAL A 531 -18.09 98.05 38.18
C VAL A 531 -17.06 99.13 37.78
N ASP A 532 -16.82 99.28 36.46
CA ASP A 532 -17.08 100.46 35.56
C ASP A 532 -16.98 101.93 36.09
N PRO A 533 -16.62 102.94 35.25
CA PRO A 533 -17.12 103.16 33.88
C PRO A 533 -16.17 103.76 32.78
N ALA A 534 -16.72 103.97 31.57
CA ALA A 534 -16.11 104.57 30.36
C ALA A 534 -16.30 106.12 30.27
N PRO A 535 -15.76 106.89 29.27
CA PRO A 535 -16.07 106.84 27.81
C PRO A 535 -14.82 106.68 26.87
N THR A 536 -14.89 106.21 25.61
CA THR A 536 -15.28 106.87 24.32
C THR A 536 -14.38 108.08 23.94
N ILE A 537 -13.64 108.13 22.81
CA ILE A 537 -14.07 108.35 21.41
C ILE A 537 -12.92 108.07 20.38
N GLU A 538 -13.26 107.45 19.22
CA GLU A 538 -12.74 107.56 17.80
C GLU A 538 -11.21 107.65 17.46
N THR A 539 -10.70 107.40 16.23
CA THR A 539 -11.27 107.01 14.89
C THR A 539 -10.25 106.21 14.04
N SER A 540 -10.74 105.53 12.97
CA SER A 540 -10.05 105.24 11.68
C SER A 540 -8.84 104.27 11.63
N ASP A 541 -8.57 103.50 10.55
CA ASP A 541 -9.27 103.10 9.29
C ASP A 541 -8.30 102.14 8.52
N SER A 542 -8.60 101.13 7.68
CA SER A 542 -9.77 100.32 7.21
C SER A 542 -9.21 98.89 6.90
N ALA A 543 -9.82 97.86 6.26
CA ALA A 543 -11.07 97.62 5.52
C ALA A 543 -11.48 96.12 5.73
N GLN A 544 -12.70 95.61 5.46
CA GLN A 544 -13.39 95.25 4.19
C GLN A 544 -12.62 94.31 3.23
N ASP A 545 -13.21 93.30 2.54
CA ASP A 545 -14.49 92.53 2.60
C ASP A 545 -14.30 91.28 1.66
N ALA A 546 -15.12 90.23 1.49
CA ALA A 546 -16.47 89.80 1.94
C ALA A 546 -16.48 88.23 2.11
N GLN A 547 -17.44 87.52 2.75
CA GLN A 547 -18.82 87.13 2.35
C GLN A 547 -18.91 86.20 1.10
N SER A 548 -19.66 85.08 1.05
CA SER A 548 -20.89 84.70 1.78
C SER A 548 -21.08 83.18 2.04
N ASP A 549 -21.90 82.89 3.06
CA ASP A 549 -22.73 81.70 3.36
C ASP A 549 -23.70 81.26 2.20
N PRO A 550 -24.51 80.16 2.30
CA PRO A 550 -24.75 79.25 3.45
C PRO A 550 -24.84 77.71 3.18
N ASP A 551 -24.96 76.98 4.30
CA ASP A 551 -25.82 75.81 4.58
C ASP A 551 -25.57 74.36 4.08
N ALA A 552 -25.58 73.48 5.11
CA ALA A 552 -26.29 72.19 5.22
C ALA A 552 -25.81 70.87 4.55
N GLN A 553 -25.62 69.89 5.44
CA GLN A 553 -25.96 68.44 5.33
C GLN A 553 -25.12 67.48 4.45
N ALA A 554 -24.21 66.78 5.16
CA ALA A 554 -24.19 65.31 5.34
C ALA A 554 -23.54 64.36 4.29
N ALA A 555 -22.95 63.30 4.88
CA ALA A 555 -22.67 61.97 4.33
C ALA A 555 -21.48 61.73 3.36
N ALA A 556 -20.47 61.05 3.93
CA ALA A 556 -19.85 59.81 3.44
C ALA A 556 -18.92 59.77 2.20
N ASP A 557 -17.69 59.36 2.51
CA ASP A 557 -16.88 58.32 1.85
C ASP A 557 -16.19 58.52 0.48
N ALA A 558 -15.09 57.75 0.36
CA ALA A 558 -14.39 57.28 -0.84
C ALA A 558 -13.49 58.26 -1.64
N GLU A 559 -12.18 58.10 -1.41
CA GLU A 559 -11.13 58.00 -2.45
C GLU A 559 -11.55 57.14 -3.68
N PRO A 560 -10.90 57.22 -4.88
CA PRO A 560 -9.45 57.43 -5.02
C PRO A 560 -8.92 58.17 -6.27
N ALA A 561 -7.58 58.25 -6.33
CA ALA A 561 -6.72 57.84 -7.47
C ALA A 561 -5.87 58.91 -8.19
N SER A 562 -4.59 58.52 -8.37
CA SER A 562 -3.68 58.83 -9.49
C SER A 562 -3.47 60.29 -9.92
N ASN A 563 -2.26 60.81 -9.68
CA ASN A 563 -1.68 61.91 -10.45
C ASN A 563 -0.58 61.37 -11.38
N VAL A 564 -0.35 62.03 -12.52
CA VAL A 564 0.56 61.57 -13.59
C VAL A 564 1.54 62.67 -13.98
N GLY A 565 2.81 62.30 -14.17
CA GLY A 565 3.84 63.16 -14.75
C GLY A 565 5.24 62.87 -14.20
N ALA A 566 6.34 62.78 -14.95
CA ALA A 566 6.63 62.34 -16.33
C ALA A 566 8.07 62.79 -16.64
N ASP A 567 8.99 61.83 -16.81
CA ASP A 567 10.28 61.98 -17.54
C ASP A 567 11.33 63.01 -17.01
N PRO A 568 12.59 63.02 -17.53
CA PRO A 568 13.17 62.21 -18.61
C PRO A 568 14.52 61.48 -18.33
N ASP A 569 14.87 60.61 -19.29
CA ASP A 569 16.17 60.53 -20.02
C ASP A 569 17.28 59.48 -19.73
N ALA A 570 17.91 59.10 -20.86
CA ALA A 570 19.29 58.63 -21.11
C ALA A 570 19.85 57.26 -20.64
N ALA A 571 19.97 56.34 -21.61
CA ALA A 571 21.13 55.47 -21.98
C ALA A 571 21.85 54.58 -20.91
N THR A 572 22.25 53.32 -21.23
CA THR A 572 23.35 52.99 -22.17
C THR A 572 23.35 51.50 -22.61
N ARG A 573 24.09 51.17 -23.69
CA ARG A 573 24.42 49.85 -24.28
C ARG A 573 25.19 48.93 -23.27
N SER A 574 25.43 47.62 -23.45
CA SER A 574 25.80 46.81 -24.64
C SER A 574 25.52 45.30 -24.36
N ASP A 575 25.02 44.46 -25.29
CA ASP A 575 25.66 43.65 -26.36
C ASP A 575 26.50 42.41 -25.95
N THR A 576 26.35 41.31 -26.71
CA THR A 576 27.16 40.04 -26.77
C THR A 576 26.87 39.00 -25.65
N GLN A 577 26.47 37.73 -25.82
CA GLN A 577 26.35 36.71 -26.91
C GLN A 577 27.50 35.68 -27.08
N ALA A 578 27.14 34.38 -27.01
CA ALA A 578 27.91 33.19 -27.44
C ALA A 578 29.23 32.88 -26.67
N ASP A 579 29.81 31.66 -26.68
CA ASP A 579 29.45 30.38 -27.35
C ASP A 579 29.93 29.17 -26.49
N PRO A 580 29.51 27.92 -26.77
CA PRO A 580 29.96 26.72 -26.06
C PRO A 580 31.04 25.90 -26.82
N ASP A 581 31.91 25.18 -26.09
CA ASP A 581 32.42 23.86 -26.49
C ASP A 581 33.04 23.13 -25.28
N ALA A 582 32.91 21.78 -25.24
CA ALA A 582 33.75 20.82 -24.50
C ALA A 582 33.20 19.38 -24.59
N GLY A 583 33.42 18.70 -25.72
CA GLY A 583 33.70 17.25 -25.68
C GLY A 583 35.16 16.98 -25.26
N PRO A 584 35.66 15.72 -25.29
CA PRO A 584 35.02 14.49 -25.78
C PRO A 584 35.23 13.26 -24.85
N ASP A 585 35.20 12.06 -25.44
CA ASP A 585 35.98 10.84 -25.10
C ASP A 585 35.41 9.67 -24.26
N SER A 586 35.29 8.53 -24.97
CA SER A 586 35.93 7.23 -24.65
C SER A 586 35.35 6.25 -23.61
N LEU A 587 34.54 5.30 -24.13
CA LEU A 587 34.66 3.85 -23.83
C LEU A 587 35.81 3.25 -24.70
N PRO A 588 36.42 2.08 -24.41
CA PRO A 588 35.76 0.88 -23.84
C PRO A 588 36.61 -0.09 -22.95
N GLU A 589 35.98 -1.23 -22.62
CA GLU A 589 36.57 -2.58 -22.48
C GLU A 589 37.54 -2.91 -21.33
N LYS A 590 37.08 -3.73 -20.35
CA LYS A 590 37.61 -5.10 -20.15
C LYS A 590 36.85 -5.94 -19.11
N ALA A 591 36.82 -7.25 -19.36
CA ALA A 591 36.50 -8.30 -18.38
C ALA A 591 37.76 -9.10 -18.01
N PRO A 592 37.73 -9.88 -16.91
CA PRO A 592 38.59 -11.05 -16.76
C PRO A 592 37.78 -12.33 -16.51
N THR A 593 38.13 -13.41 -17.23
CA THR A 593 37.64 -14.77 -16.98
C THR A 593 38.65 -15.60 -16.19
N HIS A 594 38.16 -16.40 -15.25
CA HIS A 594 38.83 -17.53 -14.58
C HIS A 594 40.15 -17.31 -13.84
N GLY A 595 40.08 -17.54 -12.52
CA GLY A 595 41.05 -18.32 -11.75
C GLY A 595 40.30 -19.47 -11.09
#